data_AF-A0A7V9TW39-F1
#
_entry.id   AF-A0A7V9TW39-F1
#
_cell.length_a   1.000
_cell.length_b   1.000
_cell.length_c   1.000
_cell.angle_alpha   90.00
_cell.angle_beta   90.00
_cell.angle_gamma   90.00
#
_symmetry.space_group_name_H-M   'P 1'
#
loop_
_entity.id
_entity.type
_entity.pdbx_description
1 polymer ?
#
loop_
_entity_poly.entity_id
_entity_poly.type
_entity_poly.pdbx_seq_one_letter_code
_entity_poly.pdbx_strand_id
1 'polypeptide(L)'
;MRLMSLAVAALGLSLFAALLLAPVPVRATADDQFDAAGTYKTKCIACHGPAADKRFDKALPDDQLVEIVMKGKKPEKPPNMPAYNEKGVTAEQAKSLVDYMKSIKQ
;
A
#
# COMPACT_ATOMS: atom_id res chain seq x y z
N MET A 1 60.25 -3.26 -29.49
CA MET A 1 59.74 -3.20 -28.10
C MET A 1 58.84 -1.97 -27.98
N ARG A 2 57.63 -2.13 -27.42
CA ARG A 2 56.69 -1.07 -26.98
C ARG A 2 55.88 -0.28 -28.03
N LEU A 3 55.15 -0.94 -28.93
CA LEU A 3 54.01 -0.29 -29.61
C LEU A 3 52.70 -1.10 -29.58
N MET A 4 52.65 -2.20 -28.82
CA MET A 4 51.55 -3.17 -28.85
C MET A 4 50.80 -3.26 -27.51
N SER A 5 50.69 -2.16 -26.78
CA SER A 5 50.04 -2.14 -25.44
C SER A 5 49.00 -1.04 -25.26
N LEU A 6 48.73 -0.20 -26.26
CA LEU A 6 47.80 0.93 -26.13
C LEU A 6 46.39 0.67 -26.72
N ALA A 7 46.19 -0.39 -27.49
CA ALA A 7 44.90 -0.64 -28.16
C ALA A 7 43.85 -1.35 -27.28
N VAL A 8 44.25 -1.97 -26.17
CA VAL A 8 43.35 -2.81 -25.34
C VAL A 8 42.69 -2.01 -24.20
N ALA A 9 43.23 -0.83 -23.86
CA ALA A 9 42.72 -0.05 -22.73
C ALA A 9 41.49 0.82 -23.06
N ALA A 10 41.23 1.11 -24.34
CA ALA A 10 40.16 2.04 -24.73
C ALA A 10 38.78 1.38 -24.92
N LEU A 11 38.72 0.08 -25.23
CA LEU A 11 37.44 -0.63 -25.44
C LEU A 11 36.81 -1.20 -24.16
N GLY A 12 37.57 -1.35 -23.07
CA GLY A 12 37.04 -1.86 -21.80
C GLY A 12 36.20 -0.84 -21.02
N LEU A 13 36.43 0.45 -21.24
CA LEU A 13 35.78 1.52 -20.47
C LEU A 13 34.35 1.82 -20.97
N SER A 14 34.03 1.51 -22.22
CA SER A 14 32.72 1.80 -22.81
C SER A 14 31.64 0.79 -22.44
N LEU A 15 32.00 -0.47 -22.11
CA LEU A 15 31.02 -1.51 -21.80
C LEU A 15 30.55 -1.51 -20.33
N PHE A 16 31.31 -0.90 -19.42
CA PHE A 16 30.93 -0.76 -18.00
C PHE A 16 29.92 0.37 -17.74
N ALA A 17 29.82 1.34 -18.64
CA ALA A 17 28.87 2.45 -18.50
C ALA A 17 27.42 2.06 -18.83
N ALA A 18 27.21 1.03 -19.65
CA ALA A 18 25.86 0.59 -20.03
C ALA A 18 25.15 -0.24 -18.94
N LEU A 19 25.90 -0.85 -18.01
CA LEU A 19 25.33 -1.67 -16.93
C LEU A 19 24.81 -0.83 -15.74
N LEU A 20 25.11 0.47 -15.71
CA LEU A 20 24.63 1.41 -14.68
C LEU A 20 23.30 2.10 -15.04
N LEU A 21 22.73 1.81 -16.22
CA LEU A 21 21.38 2.25 -16.61
C LEU A 21 20.32 1.16 -16.34
N ALA A 22 20.46 0.40 -15.25
CA ALA A 22 19.29 -0.32 -14.75
C ALA A 22 18.22 0.73 -14.37
N PRO A 23 16.99 0.66 -14.91
CA PRO A 23 15.91 1.52 -14.44
C PRO A 23 15.72 1.24 -12.96
N VAL A 24 16.08 2.22 -12.13
CA VAL A 24 15.72 2.20 -10.71
C VAL A 24 14.19 2.13 -10.72
N PRO A 25 13.56 1.13 -10.09
CA PRO A 25 12.12 1.19 -9.90
C PRO A 25 11.86 2.49 -9.16
N VAL A 26 11.19 3.44 -9.84
CA VAL A 26 10.59 4.61 -9.20
C VAL A 26 9.73 4.03 -8.09
N ARG A 27 10.25 4.06 -6.87
CA ARG A 27 9.42 3.93 -5.69
C ARG A 27 8.56 5.18 -5.75
N ALA A 28 7.26 4.99 -6.02
CA ALA A 28 6.27 6.04 -5.89
C ALA A 28 6.61 6.85 -4.64
N THR A 29 6.79 8.15 -4.82
CA THR A 29 7.13 9.07 -3.73
C THR A 29 6.13 8.87 -2.61
N ALA A 30 6.56 8.96 -1.35
CA ALA A 30 5.71 8.70 -0.17
C ALA A 30 4.39 9.49 -0.16
N ASP A 31 4.28 10.56 -0.97
CA ASP A 31 3.07 11.36 -1.21
C ASP A 31 1.95 10.59 -1.97
N ASP A 32 2.29 9.62 -2.83
CA ASP A 32 1.31 8.77 -3.54
C ASP A 32 0.91 7.52 -2.72
N GLN A 33 1.46 7.36 -1.52
CA GLN A 33 1.15 6.23 -0.65
C GLN A 33 -0.09 6.57 0.18
N PHE A 34 -1.18 5.83 -0.06
CA PHE A 34 -2.44 6.01 0.64
C PHE A 34 -2.27 6.01 2.17
N ASP A 35 -2.64 7.11 2.83
CA ASP A 35 -2.59 7.25 4.28
C ASP A 35 -3.74 6.49 4.96
N ALA A 36 -3.52 5.21 5.23
CA ALA A 36 -4.49 4.36 5.92
C ALA A 36 -4.77 4.83 7.35
N ALA A 37 -3.77 5.35 8.07
CA ALA A 37 -3.91 5.79 9.45
C ALA A 37 -4.75 7.06 9.57
N GLY A 38 -4.46 8.07 8.74
CA GLY A 38 -5.26 9.30 8.67
C GLY A 38 -6.65 9.05 8.10
N THR A 39 -6.78 8.16 7.12
CA THR A 39 -8.10 7.77 6.61
C THR A 39 -8.91 7.06 7.69
N TYR A 40 -8.33 6.14 8.45
CA TYR A 40 -8.99 5.50 9.58
C TYR A 40 -9.47 6.52 10.62
N LYS A 41 -8.58 7.45 11.00
CA LYS A 41 -8.87 8.51 11.97
C LYS A 41 -10.00 9.44 11.52
N THR A 42 -10.14 9.70 10.22
CA THR A 42 -11.16 10.64 9.72
C THR A 42 -12.46 9.97 9.30
N LYS A 43 -12.42 8.70 8.87
CA LYS A 43 -13.56 8.02 8.25
C LYS A 43 -14.08 6.82 9.04
N CYS A 44 -13.26 6.16 9.84
CA CYS A 44 -13.58 4.85 10.42
C CYS A 44 -13.72 4.89 11.96
N ILE A 45 -12.92 5.72 12.62
CA ILE A 45 -12.76 5.76 14.09
C ILE A 45 -14.09 5.95 14.84
N ALA A 46 -15.04 6.71 14.27
CA ALA A 46 -16.32 7.01 14.90
C ALA A 46 -17.14 5.74 15.18
N CYS A 47 -16.99 4.69 14.36
CA CYS A 47 -17.69 3.42 14.53
C CYS A 47 -16.79 2.30 15.07
N HIS A 48 -15.49 2.35 14.78
CA HIS A 48 -14.54 1.29 15.12
C HIS A 48 -13.72 1.55 16.39
N GLY A 49 -13.73 2.76 16.93
CA GLY A 49 -12.95 3.15 18.11
C GLY A 49 -11.48 3.42 17.79
N PRO A 50 -10.70 4.02 18.72
CA PRO A 50 -9.29 4.35 18.47
C PRO A 50 -8.40 3.11 18.30
N ALA A 51 -8.81 1.95 18.82
CA ALA A 51 -8.05 0.70 18.79
C ALA A 51 -8.71 -0.38 17.90
N ALA A 52 -9.61 -0.02 16.98
CA ALA A 52 -10.40 -0.97 16.19
C ALA A 52 -11.09 -2.07 17.03
N ASP A 53 -11.42 -1.75 18.28
CA ASP A 53 -12.01 -2.64 19.26
C ASP A 53 -13.50 -2.88 18.99
N LYS A 54 -14.13 -1.99 18.22
CA LYS A 54 -15.56 -2.05 17.93
C LYS A 54 -15.83 -2.52 16.51
N ARG A 55 -16.83 -3.41 16.38
CA ARG A 55 -17.44 -3.82 15.10
C ARG A 55 -16.44 -4.26 14.03
N PHE A 56 -15.29 -4.79 14.44
CA PHE A 56 -14.25 -5.32 13.57
C PHE A 56 -13.92 -6.74 14.01
N ASP A 57 -14.12 -7.69 13.11
CA ASP A 57 -13.85 -9.09 13.37
C ASP A 57 -12.57 -9.53 12.64
N LYS A 58 -11.45 -9.54 13.36
CA LYS A 58 -10.13 -9.89 12.79
C LYS A 58 -10.00 -11.38 12.42
N ALA A 59 -10.99 -12.22 12.78
CA ALA A 59 -11.01 -13.63 12.41
C ALA A 59 -11.58 -13.87 11.01
N LEU A 60 -12.25 -12.89 10.42
CA LEU A 60 -12.70 -12.99 9.03
C LEU A 60 -11.50 -13.02 8.07
N PRO A 61 -11.59 -13.77 6.96
CA PRO A 61 -10.59 -13.73 5.90
C PRO A 61 -10.40 -12.31 5.34
N ASP A 62 -9.17 -11.99 4.96
CA ASP A 62 -8.78 -10.66 4.49
C ASP A 62 -9.63 -10.18 3.32
N ASP A 63 -9.91 -11.06 2.35
CA ASP A 63 -10.73 -10.72 1.19
C ASP A 63 -12.16 -10.34 1.60
N GLN A 64 -12.72 -11.01 2.62
CA GLN A 64 -14.04 -10.65 3.15
C GLN A 64 -14.00 -9.32 3.90
N LEU A 65 -12.92 -9.03 4.63
CA LEU A 65 -12.73 -7.74 5.31
C LEU A 65 -12.60 -6.60 4.29
N VAL A 66 -11.82 -6.80 3.23
CA VAL A 66 -11.68 -5.85 2.11
C VAL A 66 -13.03 -5.62 1.44
N GLU A 67 -13.76 -6.69 1.14
CA GLU A 67 -15.09 -6.59 0.52
C GLU A 67 -16.08 -5.82 1.41
N ILE A 68 -16.05 -6.03 2.74
CA ILE A 68 -16.86 -5.26 3.70
C ILE A 68 -16.49 -3.77 3.68
N VAL A 69 -15.20 -3.43 3.60
CA VAL A 69 -14.78 -2.01 3.48
C VAL A 69 -15.29 -1.42 2.18
N MET A 70 -15.14 -2.15 1.08
CA MET A 70 -15.56 -1.68 -0.24
C MET A 70 -17.07 -1.51 -0.33
N LYS A 71 -17.85 -2.55 -0.03
CA LYS A 71 -19.31 -2.60 -0.22
C LYS A 71 -20.11 -2.09 0.98
N GLY A 72 -19.46 -1.85 2.10
CA GLY A 72 -20.11 -1.55 3.36
C GLY A 72 -20.80 -2.77 3.96
N LYS A 73 -21.40 -2.60 5.14
CA LYS A 73 -22.16 -3.63 5.84
C LYS A 73 -23.35 -3.02 6.55
N LYS A 74 -24.52 -3.63 6.37
CA LYS A 74 -25.77 -3.26 7.05
C LYS A 74 -26.05 -4.27 8.17
N PRO A 75 -25.50 -4.08 9.39
CA PRO A 75 -25.87 -4.91 10.53
C PRO A 75 -27.34 -4.69 10.89
N GLU A 76 -27.93 -5.64 11.65
CA GLU A 76 -29.33 -5.55 12.10
C GLU A 76 -29.64 -4.26 12.87
N LYS A 77 -28.64 -3.71 13.59
CA LYS A 77 -28.76 -2.48 14.38
C LYS A 77 -27.83 -1.39 13.83
N PRO A 78 -28.33 -0.17 13.56
CA PRO A 78 -27.52 0.96 13.12
C PRO A 78 -26.32 1.29 14.04
N PRO A 79 -25.34 2.09 13.56
CA PRO A 79 -25.20 2.60 12.19
C PRO A 79 -24.76 1.53 11.18
N ASN A 80 -25.15 1.74 9.91
CA ASN A 80 -24.63 1.00 8.77
C ASN A 80 -23.21 1.49 8.43
N MET A 81 -22.32 0.56 8.09
CA MET A 81 -21.04 0.91 7.51
C MET A 81 -21.24 1.28 6.03
N PRO A 82 -20.82 2.48 5.59
CA PRO A 82 -21.01 2.92 4.22
C PRO A 82 -20.11 2.12 3.26
N ALA A 83 -20.53 2.02 2.00
CA ALA A 83 -19.70 1.51 0.92
C ALA A 83 -18.62 2.55 0.57
N TYR A 84 -17.34 2.21 0.77
CA TYR A 84 -16.25 3.15 0.51
C TYR A 84 -15.76 3.12 -0.94
N ASN A 85 -16.13 2.09 -1.72
CA ASN A 85 -15.87 2.09 -3.16
C ASN A 85 -16.60 3.25 -3.87
N GLU A 86 -17.84 3.54 -3.48
CA GLU A 86 -18.61 4.70 -3.94
C GLU A 86 -17.99 6.05 -3.53
N LYS A 87 -17.02 6.01 -2.61
CA LYS A 87 -16.26 7.16 -2.11
C LYS A 87 -14.82 7.19 -2.64
N GLY A 88 -14.52 6.37 -3.65
CA GLY A 88 -13.22 6.34 -4.33
C GLY A 88 -12.16 5.47 -3.68
N VAL A 89 -12.51 4.66 -2.67
CA VAL A 89 -11.55 3.71 -2.06
C VAL A 89 -11.40 2.49 -2.97
N THR A 90 -10.17 2.23 -3.42
CA THR A 90 -9.84 1.04 -4.22
C THR A 90 -9.68 -0.21 -3.35
N ALA A 91 -9.59 -1.39 -3.97
CA ALA A 91 -9.35 -2.65 -3.25
C ALA A 91 -8.02 -2.62 -2.47
N GLU A 92 -6.98 -2.03 -3.06
CA GLU A 92 -5.64 -1.91 -2.47
C GLU A 92 -5.65 -0.97 -1.25
N GLN A 93 -6.42 0.12 -1.34
CA GLN A 93 -6.60 1.05 -0.24
C GLN A 93 -7.44 0.44 0.88
N ALA A 94 -8.51 -0.30 0.52
CA ALA A 94 -9.31 -1.06 1.47
C ALA A 94 -8.47 -2.12 2.20
N LYS A 95 -7.58 -2.83 1.49
CA LYS A 95 -6.61 -3.73 2.10
C LYS A 95 -5.70 -3.01 3.08
N SER A 96 -5.16 -1.85 2.69
CA SER A 96 -4.31 -1.03 3.57
C SER A 96 -5.05 -0.58 4.85
N LEU A 97 -6.35 -0.26 4.74
CA LEU A 97 -7.20 0.03 5.91
C LEU A 97 -7.37 -1.21 6.81
N VAL A 98 -7.63 -2.39 6.23
CA VAL A 98 -7.77 -3.63 7.00
C VAL A 98 -6.46 -3.98 7.72
N ASP A 99 -5.33 -3.86 7.04
CA ASP A 99 -4.01 -4.11 7.62
C ASP A 99 -3.73 -3.15 8.79
N TYR A 100 -4.06 -1.86 8.64
CA TYR A 100 -3.95 -0.88 9.71
C TYR A 100 -4.90 -1.19 10.90
N MET A 101 -6.14 -1.58 10.63
CA MET A 101 -7.09 -1.97 11.68
C MET A 101 -6.62 -3.19 12.47
N LYS A 102 -5.98 -4.16 11.81
CA LYS A 102 -5.38 -5.32 12.48
C LYS A 102 -4.19 -4.93 13.34
N SER A 103 -3.35 -3.98 12.89
CA SER A 103 -2.15 -3.58 13.62
C SER A 103 -2.44 -2.79 14.90
N ILE A 104 -3.54 -2.05 14.94
CA ILE A 104 -3.94 -1.26 16.13
C ILE A 104 -4.87 -2.02 17.09
N LYS A 105 -5.41 -3.17 16.67
CA LYS A 105 -6.32 -3.99 17.47
C LYS A 105 -5.58 -4.77 18.55
N GLN A 106 -5.71 -4.26 19.78
CA GLN A 106 -5.27 -4.93 21.01
C GLN A 106 -6.03 -6.26 21.23
#